data_AF-A0A345T7F6-F1
#
_entry.id   AF-A0A345T7F6-F1
#
_cell.length_a   1.000
_cell.length_b   1.000
_cell.length_c   1.000
_cell.angle_alpha   90.00
_cell.angle_beta   90.00
_cell.angle_gamma   90.00
#
_symmetry.space_group_name_H-M   'P 1'
#
loop_
_entity.id
_entity.type
_entity.pdbx_description
1 polymer ?
#
loop_
_entity_poly.entity_id
_entity_poly.type
_entity_poly.pdbx_seq_one_letter_code
_entity_poly.pdbx_strand_id
1 'polypeptide(L)'
;DLGVGSRSPYKKSARIVGDVIGKYHPHGDTAVYNALVRMAQNFSMRVPAVDGQGNFGSVDGDGAAAMRYTEARMTVLAEELLRDLDKDTVDFIPNYDDSLSEPDVLPARVPNLLLNGSSGIAVG
;
A
#
# COMPACT_ATOMS: atom_id res chain seq x y z
N ASP A 1 -3.78 -3.68 -13.53
CA ASP A 1 -3.00 -2.66 -14.26
C ASP A 1 -1.53 -2.52 -13.90
N LEU A 2 -1.14 -2.19 -12.67
CA LEU A 2 0.28 -1.94 -12.36
C LEU A 2 1.18 -3.18 -12.35
N GLY A 3 0.63 -4.38 -12.14
CA GLY A 3 1.39 -5.64 -12.16
C GLY A 3 2.52 -5.67 -11.13
N VAL A 4 2.20 -5.34 -9.87
CA VAL A 4 3.14 -5.28 -8.73
C VAL A 4 2.98 -6.50 -7.79
N GLY A 5 2.71 -7.67 -8.38
CA GLY A 5 2.56 -8.91 -7.62
C GLY A 5 3.83 -9.32 -6.88
N SER A 6 3.70 -10.20 -5.91
CA SER A 6 4.78 -10.74 -5.08
C SER A 6 5.87 -11.44 -5.88
N ARG A 7 5.49 -12.01 -7.03
CA ARG A 7 6.38 -12.68 -7.98
C ARG A 7 6.83 -11.79 -9.14
N SER A 8 6.31 -10.57 -9.24
CA SER A 8 6.74 -9.61 -10.24
C SER A 8 8.08 -8.98 -9.87
N PRO A 9 8.85 -8.46 -10.86
CA PRO A 9 9.98 -7.59 -10.58
C PRO A 9 9.55 -6.36 -9.77
N TYR A 10 10.45 -5.84 -8.94
CA TYR A 10 10.23 -4.57 -8.24
C TYR A 10 9.97 -3.43 -9.23
N LYS A 11 9.13 -2.47 -8.81
CA LYS A 11 8.86 -1.26 -9.58
C LYS A 11 9.22 -0.04 -8.77
N LYS A 12 9.73 1.00 -9.43
CA LYS A 12 10.03 2.29 -8.78
C LYS A 12 8.84 2.78 -7.97
N SER A 13 9.08 3.14 -6.70
CA SER A 13 8.02 3.64 -5.82
C SER A 13 7.36 4.89 -6.39
N ALA A 14 8.11 5.75 -7.08
CA ALA A 14 7.56 6.90 -7.81
C ALA A 14 6.44 6.53 -8.80
N ARG A 15 6.53 5.38 -9.47
CA ARG A 15 5.49 4.92 -10.40
C ARG A 15 4.21 4.51 -9.67
N ILE A 16 4.36 3.83 -8.53
CA ILE A 16 3.24 3.38 -7.70
C ILE A 16 2.53 4.60 -7.09
N VAL A 17 3.31 5.53 -6.51
CA VAL A 17 2.80 6.78 -5.91
C VAL A 17 2.03 7.60 -6.96
N GLY A 18 2.59 7.78 -8.15
CA GLY A 18 1.92 8.53 -9.22
C GLY A 18 0.60 7.92 -9.68
N ASP A 19 0.51 6.58 -9.76
CA ASP A 19 -0.73 5.90 -10.15
C ASP A 19 -1.83 6.06 -9.08
N VAL A 20 -1.47 5.97 -7.79
CA VAL A 20 -2.40 6.19 -6.68
C VAL A 20 -2.94 7.62 -6.69
N ILE A 21 -2.06 8.61 -6.85
CA ILE A 21 -2.48 10.03 -6.86
C ILE A 21 -3.38 10.32 -8.05
N GLY A 22 -3.04 9.80 -9.24
CA GLY A 22 -3.79 10.08 -10.45
C GLY A 22 -5.20 9.47 -10.46
N LYS A 23 -5.41 8.33 -9.79
CA LYS A 23 -6.64 7.54 -9.90
C LYS A 23 -7.52 7.50 -8.66
N TYR A 24 -6.93 7.51 -7.46
CA TYR A 24 -7.66 7.17 -6.23
C TYR A 24 -7.47 8.19 -5.10
N HIS A 25 -6.32 8.88 -5.01
CA HIS A 25 -6.03 9.76 -3.89
C HIS A 25 -5.43 11.10 -4.34
N PRO A 26 -6.24 12.07 -4.80
CA PRO A 26 -5.79 13.33 -5.41
C PRO A 26 -5.29 14.37 -4.38
N HIS A 27 -4.44 13.92 -3.45
CA HIS A 27 -3.77 14.74 -2.44
C HIS A 27 -2.24 14.63 -2.58
N GLY A 28 -1.52 15.33 -1.71
CA GLY A 28 -0.05 15.40 -1.75
C GLY A 28 0.62 14.02 -1.74
N ASP A 29 1.71 13.90 -2.52
CA ASP A 29 2.47 12.66 -2.70
C ASP A 29 3.09 12.10 -1.42
N THR A 30 3.39 12.98 -0.48
CA THR A 30 4.10 12.67 0.75
C THR A 30 3.32 11.68 1.61
N ALA A 31 1.99 11.83 1.72
CA ALA A 31 1.16 10.91 2.48
C ALA A 31 1.17 9.50 1.87
N VAL A 32 1.04 9.41 0.54
CA VAL A 32 1.06 8.14 -0.20
C VAL A 32 2.42 7.45 -0.07
N TYR A 33 3.51 8.19 -0.26
CA TYR A 33 4.84 7.61 -0.14
C TYR A 33 5.16 7.18 1.30
N ASN A 34 4.79 7.98 2.31
CA ASN A 34 4.98 7.61 3.71
C ASN A 34 4.19 6.36 4.09
N ALA A 35 2.96 6.20 3.57
CA ALA A 35 2.19 4.97 3.75
C ALA A 35 2.90 3.76 3.14
N LEU A 36 3.38 3.88 1.89
CA LEU A 36 4.14 2.83 1.21
C LEU A 36 5.40 2.46 2.01
N VAL A 37 6.17 3.46 2.46
CA VAL A 37 7.38 3.25 3.26
C VAL A 37 7.06 2.53 4.56
N ARG A 38 6.06 2.99 5.31
CA ARG A 38 5.63 2.36 6.57
C ARG A 38 5.23 0.91 6.36
N MET A 39 4.53 0.61 5.27
CA MET A 39 4.09 -0.75 4.94
C MET A 39 5.21 -1.71 4.53
N ALA A 40 6.41 -1.19 4.24
CA ALA A 40 7.61 -1.97 3.93
C ALA A 40 8.54 -2.20 5.13
N GLN A 41 8.35 -1.45 6.23
CA GLN A 41 9.23 -1.50 7.40
C GLN A 41 8.83 -2.65 8.34
N ASN A 42 9.68 -3.67 8.45
CA ASN A 42 9.48 -4.81 9.36
C ASN A 42 9.57 -4.45 10.85
N PHE A 43 10.15 -3.31 11.19
CA PHE A 43 10.17 -2.77 12.56
C PHE A 43 8.93 -1.93 12.89
N SER A 44 8.15 -1.53 11.87
CA SER A 44 6.90 -0.77 12.04
C SER A 44 5.65 -1.65 11.99
N MET A 45 5.72 -2.79 11.28
CA MET A 45 4.60 -3.72 11.11
C MET A 45 5.06 -5.15 11.38
N ARG A 46 4.24 -5.91 12.12
CA ARG A 46 4.50 -7.32 12.40
C ARG A 46 4.50 -8.17 11.13
N VAL A 47 3.64 -7.81 10.18
CA VAL A 47 3.48 -8.44 8.88
C VAL A 47 3.40 -7.36 7.79
N PRO A 48 4.53 -7.03 7.13
CA PRO A 48 4.56 -6.03 6.06
C PRO A 48 3.65 -6.39 4.87
N ALA A 49 3.00 -5.38 4.31
CA ALA A 49 2.19 -5.51 3.09
C ALA A 49 3.01 -5.20 1.82
N VAL A 50 4.10 -4.45 1.96
CA VAL A 50 5.00 -4.06 0.88
C VAL A 50 6.35 -4.75 1.04
N ASP A 51 6.85 -5.33 -0.04
CA ASP A 51 8.23 -5.80 -0.16
C ASP A 51 9.04 -4.71 -0.87
N GLY A 52 9.95 -4.07 -0.13
CA GLY A 52 10.70 -2.89 -0.56
C GLY A 52 12.17 -3.20 -0.85
N GLN A 53 12.71 -2.62 -1.92
CA GLN A 53 14.13 -2.65 -2.26
C GLN A 53 14.72 -1.23 -2.24
N GLY A 54 15.77 -1.04 -1.44
CA GLY A 54 16.44 0.25 -1.22
C GLY A 54 16.41 0.67 0.25
N ASN A 55 16.69 1.94 0.53
CA ASN A 55 16.65 2.48 1.89
C ASN A 55 15.22 2.91 2.26
N PHE A 56 14.57 2.13 3.12
CA PHE A 56 13.25 2.39 3.69
C PHE A 56 13.29 2.93 5.13
N GLY A 57 14.44 3.44 5.55
CA GLY A 57 14.69 3.94 6.90
C GLY A 57 15.11 2.86 7.89
N SER A 58 15.39 3.28 9.12
CA SER A 58 15.89 2.41 10.19
C SER A 58 15.17 2.68 11.51
N VAL A 59 15.33 1.76 12.47
CA VAL A 59 14.87 1.97 13.86
C VAL A 59 15.68 3.07 14.57
N ASP A 60 16.87 3.38 14.08
CA ASP A 60 17.79 4.39 14.63
C ASP A 60 17.40 5.83 14.25
N GLY A 61 16.33 6.00 13.47
CA GLY A 61 15.77 7.30 13.10
C GLY A 61 16.18 7.81 11.72
N ASP A 62 16.90 7.00 10.92
CA ASP A 62 17.18 7.37 9.54
C ASP A 62 15.90 7.35 8.70
N GLY A 63 15.67 8.46 8.00
CA GLY A 63 14.56 8.56 7.05
C GLY A 63 14.76 7.67 5.82
N ALA A 64 13.65 7.28 5.20
CA ALA A 64 13.70 6.59 3.91
C ALA A 64 14.27 7.49 2.80
N ALA A 65 14.93 6.87 1.82
CA ALA A 65 15.36 7.58 0.62
C ALA A 65 14.14 8.08 -0.18
N ALA A 66 14.34 9.04 -1.08
CA ALA A 66 13.28 9.53 -1.95
C ALA A 66 12.73 8.42 -2.88
N MET A 67 11.44 8.52 -3.25
CA MET A 67 10.70 7.51 -4.04
C MET A 67 11.29 7.17 -5.43
N ARG A 68 12.24 7.99 -5.93
CA ARG A 68 12.99 7.72 -7.16
C ARG A 68 14.13 6.69 -6.96
N TYR A 69 14.57 6.49 -5.72
CA TYR A 69 15.65 5.58 -5.36
C TYR A 69 15.17 4.26 -4.74
N THR A 70 13.90 4.19 -4.35
CA THR A 70 13.28 2.98 -3.81
C THR A 70 12.41 2.27 -4.85
N GLU A 71 12.28 0.96 -4.68
CA GLU A 71 11.40 0.12 -5.47
C GLU A 71 10.55 -0.73 -4.53
N ALA A 72 9.37 -1.13 -5.00
CA ALA A 72 8.41 -1.87 -4.21
C ALA A 72 7.57 -2.83 -5.06
N ARG A 73 7.05 -3.86 -4.39
CA ARG A 73 6.01 -4.78 -4.85
C ARG A 73 5.20 -5.27 -3.65
N MET A 74 4.13 -6.04 -3.88
CA MET A 74 3.35 -6.64 -2.80
C MET A 74 4.11 -7.77 -2.11
N THR A 75 3.90 -7.96 -0.81
CA THR A 75 4.24 -9.24 -0.17
C THR A 75 3.23 -10.33 -0.55
N VAL A 76 3.57 -11.59 -0.37
CA VAL A 76 2.65 -12.72 -0.57
C VAL A 76 1.38 -12.56 0.28
N LEU A 77 1.52 -12.05 1.51
CA LEU A 77 0.37 -11.86 2.39
C LEU A 77 -0.54 -10.71 1.94
N ALA A 78 0.01 -9.64 1.37
CA ALA A 78 -0.80 -8.59 0.76
C ALA A 78 -1.66 -9.12 -0.40
N GLU A 79 -1.18 -10.12 -1.17
CA GLU A 79 -2.00 -10.78 -2.18
C GLU A 79 -3.18 -11.56 -1.57
N GLU A 80 -3.02 -12.14 -0.37
CA GLU A 80 -4.13 -12.80 0.33
C GLU A 80 -5.19 -11.81 0.84
N LEU A 81 -4.82 -10.54 1.08
CA LEU A 81 -5.80 -9.49 1.40
C LEU A 81 -6.67 -9.12 0.19
N LEU A 82 -6.15 -9.28 -1.04
CA LEU A 82 -6.80 -8.96 -2.31
C LEU A 82 -7.39 -10.19 -3.02
N ARG A 83 -7.25 -11.38 -2.43
CA ARG A 83 -7.58 -12.63 -3.10
C ARG A 83 -9.07 -12.73 -3.39
N ASP A 84 -9.39 -13.10 -4.64
CA ASP A 84 -10.76 -13.23 -5.16
C ASP A 84 -11.55 -11.91 -5.18
N LEU A 85 -10.87 -10.76 -5.17
CA LEU A 85 -11.49 -9.44 -5.31
C LEU A 85 -12.25 -9.28 -6.63
N ASP A 86 -11.82 -9.99 -7.69
CA ASP A 86 -12.43 -10.00 -9.02
C ASP A 86 -13.67 -10.90 -9.14
N LYS A 87 -14.14 -11.48 -8.03
CA LYS A 87 -15.27 -12.43 -8.00
C LYS A 87 -16.48 -11.89 -7.24
N ASP A 88 -16.74 -10.58 -7.36
CA ASP A 88 -17.87 -9.90 -6.72
C ASP A 88 -17.98 -10.21 -5.21
N THR A 89 -16.83 -10.27 -4.52
CA THR A 89 -16.77 -10.63 -3.10
C THR A 89 -17.01 -9.47 -2.16
N VAL A 90 -16.97 -8.24 -2.68
CA VAL A 90 -17.16 -6.98 -1.98
C VAL A 90 -17.84 -5.98 -2.91
N ASP A 91 -18.51 -4.99 -2.33
CA ASP A 91 -19.06 -3.88 -3.10
C ASP A 91 -17.94 -2.96 -3.60
N PHE A 92 -18.16 -2.38 -4.79
CA PHE A 92 -17.30 -1.35 -5.37
C PHE A 92 -18.06 -0.03 -5.41
N ILE A 93 -17.35 1.06 -5.15
CA ILE A 93 -17.85 2.43 -5.21
C ILE A 93 -17.12 3.20 -6.32
N PRO A 94 -17.74 4.26 -6.86
CA PRO A 94 -17.02 5.19 -7.73
C PRO A 94 -15.82 5.82 -7.01
N ASN A 95 -14.74 6.09 -7.74
CA ASN A 95 -13.61 6.87 -7.24
C ASN A 95 -13.96 8.38 -7.15
N TYR A 96 -12.99 9.22 -6.79
CA TYR A 96 -13.20 10.65 -6.51
C TYR A 96 -13.80 11.49 -7.65
N ASP A 97 -13.69 11.07 -8.91
CA ASP A 97 -14.21 11.75 -10.10
C ASP A 97 -15.20 10.90 -10.90
N ASP A 98 -15.71 9.82 -10.30
CA ASP A 98 -16.63 8.85 -10.89
C ASP A 98 -16.16 8.19 -12.21
N SER A 99 -14.88 8.31 -12.56
CA SER A 99 -14.33 7.76 -13.80
C SER A 99 -13.87 6.30 -13.68
N LEU A 100 -13.62 5.85 -12.46
CA LEU A 100 -13.18 4.50 -12.09
C LEU A 100 -14.00 3.96 -10.91
N SER A 101 -13.79 2.70 -10.56
CA SER A 101 -14.32 2.11 -9.34
C SER A 101 -13.19 1.61 -8.43
N GLU A 102 -13.45 1.63 -7.13
CA GLU A 102 -12.57 1.10 -6.09
C GLU A 102 -13.38 0.27 -5.07
N PRO A 103 -12.78 -0.75 -4.44
CA PRO A 103 -13.50 -1.57 -3.49
C PRO A 103 -13.76 -0.80 -2.19
N ASP A 104 -14.98 -0.90 -1.65
CA ASP A 104 -15.33 -0.28 -0.36
C ASP A 104 -14.56 -0.91 0.80
N VAL A 105 -14.33 -2.23 0.71
CA VAL A 105 -13.51 -3.01 1.65
C VAL A 105 -12.68 -4.05 0.91
N LEU A 106 -11.60 -4.54 1.52
CA LEU A 106 -10.84 -5.68 0.99
C LEU A 106 -11.42 -7.03 1.45
N PRO A 107 -11.33 -8.11 0.65
CA PRO A 107 -11.74 -9.45 1.05
C PRO A 107 -11.06 -9.95 2.34
N ALA A 108 -9.83 -9.50 2.62
CA ALA A 108 -9.15 -9.63 3.91
C ALA A 108 -9.19 -11.05 4.52
N ARG A 109 -8.74 -12.07 3.76
CA ARG A 109 -8.68 -13.48 4.21
C ARG A 109 -7.78 -13.73 5.43
N VAL A 110 -7.05 -12.71 5.85
CA VAL A 110 -6.19 -12.69 7.02
C VAL A 110 -6.66 -11.54 7.91
N PRO A 111 -6.76 -11.72 9.25
CA PRO A 111 -7.25 -10.68 10.16
C PRO A 111 -6.22 -9.56 10.37
N ASN A 112 -6.01 -8.72 9.35
CA ASN A 112 -4.94 -7.72 9.30
C ASN A 112 -4.99 -6.73 10.48
N LEU A 113 -6.19 -6.34 10.91
CA LEU A 113 -6.34 -5.44 12.07
C LEU A 113 -5.76 -6.04 13.35
N LEU A 114 -5.95 -7.35 13.58
CA LEU A 114 -5.41 -8.02 14.77
C LEU A 114 -3.90 -8.28 14.65
N LEU A 115 -3.42 -8.52 13.43
CA LEU A 115 -2.00 -8.79 13.19
C LEU A 115 -1.13 -7.53 13.26
N ASN A 116 -1.61 -6.43 12.67
CA ASN A 116 -0.82 -5.22 12.48
C ASN A 116 -1.30 -4.04 13.33
N GLY A 117 -2.52 -4.08 13.86
CA GLY A 117 -3.12 -2.97 14.58
C GLY A 117 -3.35 -1.74 13.70
N SER A 118 -3.76 -0.65 14.35
CA SER A 118 -3.80 0.70 13.77
C SER A 118 -3.68 1.72 14.90
N SER A 119 -3.23 2.92 14.58
CA SER A 119 -3.20 4.05 15.52
C SER A 119 -3.54 5.32 14.77
N GLY A 120 -4.50 6.07 15.30
CA GLY A 120 -4.97 7.34 14.77
C GLY A 120 -5.69 8.13 15.85
N ILE A 121 -5.57 9.45 15.80
CA ILE A 121 -6.24 10.36 16.72
C ILE A 121 -7.29 11.15 15.94
N ALA A 122 -8.53 10.64 15.92
CA ALA A 122 -9.64 11.42 15.38
C ALA A 122 -9.79 12.73 16.17
N VAL A 123 -10.39 13.74 15.53
CA VAL A 123 -10.83 14.94 16.27
C VAL A 123 -11.92 14.48 17.24
N GLY A 124 -11.70 14.72 18.53
CA GLY A 124 -12.65 14.43 19.61
C GLY A 124 -13.61 15.57 19.86
#